data_AF-A0A7J8TMF8-F1
#
_entry.id   AF-A0A7J8TMF8-F1
#
_cell.length_a   1.000
_cell.length_b   1.000
_cell.length_c   1.000
_cell.angle_alpha   90.00
_cell.angle_beta   90.00
_cell.angle_gamma   90.00
#
_symmetry.space_group_name_H-M   'P 1'
#
loop_
_entity.id
_entity.type
_entity.pdbx_description
1 polymer ?
#
loop_
_entity_poly.entity_id
_entity_poly.type
_entity_poly.pdbx_seq_one_letter_code
_entity_poly.pdbx_strand_id
1 'polypeptide(L)'
;TFTPADVGLKEENPIDDEGHGRVARCTQPITYLHIHECDGFTVQCLPFQAFYASFYHVHKKLVTRLVMDKVFTAPCRTSVLYPKSGGNLHCFTAVSPCAVLDVLAPPYREDLGRKCTYYIDYPFSTSGNGAQISNGKEEDYAWLAEPETLDDLYMQPGVYVGPPIQV
;
A
#
# COMPACT_ATOMS: atom_id res chain seq x y z
N THR A 1 5.01 21.18 6.20
CA THR A 1 4.18 20.28 5.37
C THR A 1 4.99 19.91 4.16
N PHE A 2 5.08 18.62 3.81
CA PHE A 2 5.76 18.20 2.58
C PHE A 2 4.89 18.53 1.37
N THR A 3 5.53 18.91 0.28
CA THR A 3 4.94 19.23 -1.02
C THR A 3 5.50 18.29 -2.09
N PRO A 4 4.85 18.16 -3.26
CA PRO A 4 5.40 17.37 -4.36
C PRO A 4 6.82 17.77 -4.76
N ALA A 5 7.15 19.07 -4.71
CA ALA A 5 8.47 19.58 -5.07
C ALA A 5 9.60 19.06 -4.15
N ASP A 6 9.29 18.81 -2.87
CA ASP A 6 10.27 18.29 -1.90
C ASP A 6 10.75 16.88 -2.25
N VAL A 7 9.97 16.13 -3.03
CA VAL A 7 10.28 14.78 -3.51
C VAL A 7 10.56 14.73 -5.03
N GLY A 8 10.76 15.89 -5.67
CA GLY A 8 11.05 15.97 -7.10
C GLY A 8 9.85 15.70 -8.02
N LEU A 9 8.62 15.75 -7.49
CA LEU A 9 7.39 15.63 -8.25
C LEU A 9 6.85 17.01 -8.62
N LYS A 10 6.17 17.07 -9.78
CA LYS A 10 5.44 18.27 -10.21
C LYS A 10 3.98 18.15 -9.76
N GLU A 11 3.35 19.28 -9.45
CA GLU A 11 1.89 19.31 -9.37
C GLU A 11 1.31 19.08 -10.77
N GLU A 12 0.52 18.02 -10.92
CA GLU A 12 -0.31 17.84 -12.11
C GLU A 12 -1.64 18.57 -11.90
N ASN A 13 -2.15 19.22 -12.95
CA ASN A 13 -3.48 19.81 -12.92
C ASN A 13 -4.52 18.69 -12.73
N PRO A 14 -5.56 18.90 -11.93
CA PRO A 14 -6.65 17.93 -11.81
C PRO A 14 -7.23 17.67 -13.21
N ILE A 15 -7.19 16.41 -13.63
CA ILE A 15 -7.86 15.95 -14.83
C ILE A 15 -9.36 15.87 -14.47
N ASP A 16 -10.21 16.46 -15.31
CA ASP A 16 -11.67 16.37 -15.13
C ASP A 16 -12.08 14.88 -15.18
N ASP A 17 -12.48 14.33 -14.04
CA ASP A 17 -12.81 12.91 -13.88
C ASP A 17 -14.23 12.65 -14.41
N GLU A 18 -14.33 12.35 -15.71
CA GLU A 18 -15.53 11.75 -16.28
C GLU A 18 -15.58 10.27 -15.85
N GLY A 19 -16.21 10.06 -14.68
CA GLY A 19 -16.59 8.81 -14.04
C GLY A 19 -16.21 7.51 -14.75
N HIS A 20 -15.03 6.99 -14.44
CA HIS A 20 -14.73 5.58 -14.66
C HIS A 20 -14.79 4.85 -13.31
N GLY A 21 -15.77 3.95 -13.20
CA GLY A 21 -16.04 3.18 -11.98
C GLY A 21 -14.85 2.40 -11.45
N ARG A 22 -15.02 1.81 -10.27
CA ARG A 22 -14.05 0.98 -9.53
C ARG A 22 -13.52 -0.17 -10.40
N VAL A 23 -12.53 0.08 -11.26
CA VAL A 23 -11.81 -0.95 -11.99
C VAL A 23 -10.54 -1.24 -11.22
N ALA A 24 -10.49 -2.40 -10.58
CA ALA A 24 -9.26 -2.99 -10.07
C ALA A 24 -8.33 -3.25 -11.27
N ARG A 25 -7.45 -2.31 -11.59
CA ARG A 25 -6.37 -2.52 -12.57
C ARG A 25 -5.12 -2.98 -11.85
N CYS A 26 -5.12 -4.25 -11.44
CA CYS A 26 -3.93 -4.97 -10.96
C CYS A 26 -3.07 -5.41 -12.16
N THR A 27 -2.62 -4.47 -13.00
CA THR A 27 -1.97 -4.81 -14.28
C THR A 27 -0.76 -3.94 -14.62
N GLN A 28 -0.26 -3.12 -13.71
CA GLN A 28 0.96 -2.34 -13.94
C GLN A 28 1.92 -2.44 -12.75
N PRO A 29 3.24 -2.61 -12.99
CA PRO A 29 4.22 -2.63 -11.91
C PRO A 29 4.27 -1.26 -11.21
N ILE A 30 4.33 -1.29 -9.87
CA ILE A 30 4.30 -0.08 -9.05
C ILE A 30 5.69 0.56 -9.07
N THR A 31 5.81 1.80 -9.56
CA THR A 31 7.07 2.52 -9.51
C THR A 31 7.30 3.13 -8.13
N TYR A 32 8.47 2.90 -7.54
CA TYR A 32 8.89 3.56 -6.31
C TYR A 32 10.14 4.39 -6.53
N LEU A 33 10.14 5.61 -6.00
CA LEU A 33 11.30 6.49 -5.98
C LEU A 33 12.02 6.24 -4.66
N HIS A 34 13.18 5.59 -4.74
CA HIS A 34 14.07 5.45 -3.60
C HIS A 34 14.73 6.80 -3.29
N ILE A 35 14.47 7.34 -2.09
CA ILE A 35 15.00 8.63 -1.67
C ILE A 35 16.25 8.44 -0.80
N HIS A 36 16.15 7.59 0.23
CA HIS A 36 17.24 7.33 1.16
C HIS A 36 17.05 5.99 1.88
N GLU A 37 18.14 5.31 2.20
CA GLU A 37 18.13 4.10 3.03
C GLU A 37 19.35 4.07 3.96
N CYS A 38 19.13 3.60 5.19
CA CYS A 38 20.14 3.28 6.18
C CYS A 38 19.72 2.05 7.00
N ASP A 39 20.55 1.62 7.97
CA ASP A 39 20.23 0.45 8.81
C ASP A 39 18.92 0.60 9.61
N GLY A 40 18.52 1.84 9.91
CA GLY A 40 17.34 2.14 10.72
C GLY A 40 16.04 2.31 9.92
N PHE A 41 16.11 2.85 8.70
CA PHE A 41 14.91 3.18 7.91
C PHE A 41 15.20 3.38 6.42
N THR A 42 14.14 3.27 5.62
CA THR A 42 14.10 3.64 4.19
C THR A 42 13.02 4.71 3.98
N VAL A 43 13.32 5.72 3.18
CA VAL A 43 12.38 6.74 2.71
C VAL A 43 12.14 6.51 1.22
N GLN A 44 10.87 6.36 0.85
CA GLN A 44 10.46 6.14 -0.52
C GLN A 44 9.23 6.97 -0.88
N CYS A 45 9.13 7.37 -2.14
CA CYS A 45 7.91 7.98 -2.66
C CYS A 45 7.27 7.06 -3.70
N LEU A 46 5.97 6.85 -3.56
CA LEU A 46 5.15 6.05 -4.47
C LEU A 46 4.29 7.02 -5.29
N PRO A 47 4.76 7.51 -6.46
CA PRO A 47 3.91 8.24 -7.40
C PRO A 47 2.84 7.28 -7.91
N PHE A 48 1.58 7.55 -7.57
CA PHE A 48 0.52 6.57 -7.61
C PHE A 48 -0.26 6.62 -8.92
N GLN A 49 -0.40 5.47 -9.57
CA GLN A 49 -1.50 5.18 -10.51
C GLN A 49 -2.28 3.90 -10.16
N ALA A 50 -1.79 2.98 -9.30
CA ALA A 50 -2.57 1.90 -8.69
C ALA A 50 -1.79 1.13 -7.61
N PHE A 51 -2.55 0.57 -6.65
CA PHE A 51 -2.32 -0.51 -5.67
C PHE A 51 -1.00 -0.56 -4.87
N TYR A 52 -1.10 -0.74 -3.54
CA TYR A 52 0.05 -1.09 -2.69
C TYR A 52 -0.44 -1.88 -1.47
N ALA A 53 0.19 -3.00 -1.18
CA ALA A 53 0.01 -3.75 0.06
C ALA A 53 1.37 -4.03 0.70
N SER A 54 1.45 -3.89 2.03
CA SER A 54 2.66 -4.05 2.84
C SER A 54 2.46 -5.13 3.93
N PHE A 55 3.53 -5.78 4.40
CA PHE A 55 3.43 -7.13 5.01
C PHE A 55 4.10 -7.35 6.37
N TYR A 56 3.50 -8.29 7.12
CA TYR A 56 4.18 -9.32 7.94
C TYR A 56 3.58 -10.69 7.58
N HIS A 57 4.43 -11.73 7.52
CA HIS A 57 4.09 -13.10 7.09
C HIS A 57 3.03 -13.77 7.98
N VAL A 58 1.93 -14.25 7.37
CA VAL A 58 1.03 -15.25 7.97
C VAL A 58 0.54 -16.20 6.86
N HIS A 59 0.39 -17.47 7.22
CA HIS A 59 0.08 -18.66 6.41
C HIS A 59 -0.94 -18.52 5.26
N LYS A 60 -0.90 -19.52 4.36
CA LYS A 60 -1.58 -19.71 3.05
C LYS A 60 -3.08 -19.33 2.90
N LYS A 61 -3.76 -18.90 3.95
CA LYS A 61 -5.06 -18.21 3.97
C LYS A 61 -5.28 -17.66 5.38
N LEU A 62 -5.67 -16.41 5.50
CA LEU A 62 -5.97 -15.80 6.81
C LEU A 62 -7.24 -14.95 6.75
N VAL A 63 -7.85 -14.74 7.90
CA VAL A 63 -8.95 -13.77 8.08
C VAL A 63 -8.36 -12.49 8.65
N THR A 64 -8.69 -11.35 8.05
CA THR A 64 -8.35 -10.03 8.56
C THR A 64 -9.60 -9.23 8.89
N ARG A 65 -9.45 -8.19 9.73
CA ARG A 65 -10.50 -7.22 10.02
C ARG A 65 -10.12 -5.86 9.45
N LEU A 66 -11.08 -5.19 8.82
CA LEU A 66 -10.96 -3.84 8.33
C LEU A 66 -10.70 -2.88 9.50
N VAL A 67 -9.60 -2.14 9.41
CA VAL A 67 -9.24 -1.12 10.40
C VAL A 67 -9.61 0.28 9.89
N MET A 68 -9.52 0.51 8.58
CA MET A 68 -9.72 1.82 7.97
C MET A 68 -10.10 1.67 6.50
N ASP A 69 -11.19 2.33 6.12
CA ASP A 69 -11.60 2.57 4.73
C ASP A 69 -11.95 4.05 4.60
N LYS A 70 -11.03 4.84 4.02
CA LYS A 70 -11.20 6.29 3.84
C LYS A 70 -10.47 6.80 2.62
N VAL A 71 -11.05 7.83 2.00
CA VAL A 71 -10.38 8.67 1.01
C VAL A 71 -9.53 9.72 1.74
N PHE A 72 -8.28 9.86 1.33
CA PHE A 72 -7.37 10.90 1.81
C PHE A 72 -7.16 11.95 0.72
N THR A 73 -7.19 13.23 1.12
CA THR A 73 -6.93 14.37 0.23
C THR A 73 -5.81 15.22 0.83
N ALA A 74 -4.81 15.58 0.03
CA ALA A 74 -3.76 16.47 0.49
C ALA A 74 -4.30 17.90 0.72
N PRO A 75 -3.86 18.62 1.77
CA PRO A 75 -2.97 18.14 2.84
C PRO A 75 -3.71 17.21 3.82
N CYS A 76 -3.10 16.08 4.18
CA CYS A 76 -3.63 15.16 5.20
C CYS A 76 -2.60 14.88 6.30
N ARG A 77 -3.08 14.37 7.44
CA ARG A 77 -2.20 13.95 8.55
C ARG A 77 -1.46 12.67 8.18
N THR A 78 -0.22 12.54 8.64
CA THR A 78 0.53 11.29 8.58
C THR A 78 -0.19 10.17 9.33
N SER A 79 -0.27 8.99 8.71
CA SER A 79 -0.76 7.77 9.34
C SER A 79 0.43 6.92 9.80
N VAL A 80 0.27 6.17 10.90
CA VAL A 80 1.31 5.30 11.45
C VAL A 80 0.77 3.90 11.58
N LEU A 81 1.50 2.94 11.00
CA LEU A 81 1.20 1.53 11.03
C LEU A 81 2.23 0.81 11.90
N TYR A 82 1.79 -0.22 12.60
CA TYR A 82 2.64 -1.04 13.46
C TYR A 82 2.52 -2.52 13.07
N PRO A 83 3.51 -3.37 13.38
CA PRO A 83 3.50 -4.77 12.96
C PRO A 83 2.21 -5.56 13.28
N LYS A 84 1.49 -5.18 14.34
CA LYS A 84 0.26 -5.86 14.79
C LYS A 84 -0.93 -4.92 15.00
N SER A 85 -0.85 -3.65 14.59
CA SER A 85 -1.92 -2.66 14.81
C SER A 85 -1.85 -1.50 13.82
N GLY A 86 -2.93 -0.72 13.72
CA GLY A 86 -3.00 0.45 12.84
C GLY A 86 -3.27 0.13 11.36
N GLY A 87 -3.32 -1.14 10.96
CA GLY A 87 -3.58 -1.54 9.58
C GLY A 87 -2.32 -1.84 8.78
N ASN A 88 -1.42 -2.68 9.32
CA ASN A 88 -0.21 -3.08 8.61
C ASN A 88 -0.49 -3.75 7.27
N LEU A 89 -1.66 -4.37 7.12
CA LEU A 89 -2.22 -4.78 5.84
C LEU A 89 -3.12 -3.66 5.34
N HIS A 90 -2.77 -3.09 4.18
CA HIS A 90 -3.50 -1.98 3.59
C HIS A 90 -3.48 -2.10 2.08
N CYS A 91 -4.43 -1.42 1.45
CA CYS A 91 -4.53 -1.26 0.01
C CYS A 91 -4.75 0.23 -0.27
N PHE A 92 -3.88 0.83 -1.09
CA PHE A 92 -4.11 2.17 -1.61
C PHE A 92 -4.69 2.11 -3.01
N THR A 93 -5.72 2.90 -3.28
CA THR A 93 -6.27 3.11 -4.63
C THR A 93 -6.28 4.60 -4.91
N ALA A 94 -5.61 5.02 -5.99
CA ALA A 94 -5.67 6.40 -6.42
C ALA A 94 -7.08 6.71 -6.96
N VAL A 95 -7.68 7.78 -6.44
CA VAL A 95 -8.91 8.37 -6.98
C VAL A 95 -8.58 9.51 -7.96
N SER A 96 -7.44 10.17 -7.74
CA SER A 96 -6.83 11.18 -8.63
C SER A 96 -5.32 10.94 -8.67
N PRO A 97 -4.57 11.57 -9.61
CA PRO A 97 -3.11 11.60 -9.52
C PRO A 97 -2.67 12.04 -8.13
N CYS A 98 -1.86 11.21 -7.47
CA CYS A 98 -1.38 11.45 -6.11
C CYS A 98 -0.05 10.75 -5.89
N ALA A 99 0.62 11.07 -4.79
CA ALA A 99 1.82 10.38 -4.36
C ALA A 99 1.78 10.13 -2.86
N VAL A 100 2.31 8.99 -2.44
CA VAL A 100 2.47 8.64 -1.03
C VAL A 100 3.95 8.71 -0.68
N LEU A 101 4.29 9.48 0.34
CA LEU A 101 5.62 9.46 0.95
C LEU A 101 5.59 8.47 2.11
N ASP A 102 6.44 7.46 2.05
CA ASP A 102 6.48 6.35 3.00
C ASP A 102 7.86 6.25 3.68
N VAL A 103 7.83 5.91 4.97
CA VAL A 103 9.03 5.73 5.80
C VAL A 103 8.90 4.37 6.48
N LEU A 104 9.75 3.43 6.06
CA LEU A 104 9.79 2.07 6.56
C LEU A 104 10.89 1.94 7.61
N ALA A 105 10.55 1.53 8.83
CA ALA A 105 11.51 1.35 9.91
C ALA A 105 11.26 0.01 10.64
N PRO A 106 12.13 -1.01 10.48
CA PRO A 106 13.33 -1.04 9.64
C PRO A 106 13.03 -1.28 8.15
N PRO A 107 14.02 -1.12 7.24
CA PRO A 107 13.90 -1.48 5.83
C PRO A 107 13.52 -2.95 5.59
N TYR A 108 12.92 -3.23 4.43
CA TYR A 108 12.79 -4.59 3.92
C TYR A 108 14.17 -5.23 3.74
N ARG A 109 14.30 -6.49 4.16
CA ARG A 109 15.53 -7.31 4.17
C ARG A 109 15.12 -8.79 4.14
N GLU A 110 15.12 -9.38 2.95
CA GLU A 110 14.64 -10.75 2.75
C GLU A 110 15.51 -11.80 3.48
N ASP A 111 16.82 -11.58 3.54
CA ASP A 111 17.79 -12.41 4.27
C ASP A 111 17.50 -12.48 5.79
N LEU A 112 16.85 -11.44 6.33
CA LEU A 112 16.39 -11.36 7.71
C LEU A 112 14.89 -11.69 7.86
N GLY A 113 14.25 -12.21 6.81
CA GLY A 113 12.83 -12.56 6.80
C GLY A 113 11.86 -11.38 6.68
N ARG A 114 12.37 -10.16 6.46
CA ARG A 114 11.56 -8.94 6.25
C ARG A 114 11.26 -8.77 4.77
N LYS A 115 10.32 -9.57 4.26
CA LYS A 115 9.88 -9.53 2.85
C LYS A 115 8.50 -8.89 2.67
N CYS A 116 8.27 -8.29 1.51
CA CYS A 116 6.95 -7.85 1.05
C CYS A 116 6.23 -9.06 0.39
N THR A 117 5.04 -9.46 0.86
CA THR A 117 4.27 -10.65 0.44
C THR A 117 2.82 -10.34 -0.01
N TYR A 118 2.54 -10.03 -1.28
CA TYR A 118 1.19 -9.64 -1.72
C TYR A 118 0.04 -10.61 -1.37
N TYR A 119 -1.15 -10.07 -1.09
CA TYR A 119 -2.39 -10.84 -0.93
C TYR A 119 -3.51 -10.31 -1.84
N ILE A 120 -4.39 -11.22 -2.26
CA ILE A 120 -5.71 -10.92 -2.83
C ILE A 120 -6.74 -11.05 -1.71
N ASP A 121 -7.60 -10.05 -1.56
CA ASP A 121 -8.71 -10.08 -0.62
C ASP A 121 -10.00 -10.62 -1.25
N TYR A 122 -10.75 -11.37 -0.45
CA TYR A 122 -12.05 -11.92 -0.82
C TYR A 122 -13.06 -11.56 0.27
N PRO A 123 -14.32 -11.26 -0.10
CA PRO A 123 -15.37 -11.01 0.88
C PRO A 123 -15.50 -12.17 1.87
N PHE A 124 -15.69 -11.88 3.17
CA PHE A 124 -15.80 -12.92 4.19
C PHE A 124 -16.91 -13.95 3.90
N SER A 125 -18.01 -13.50 3.30
CA SER A 125 -19.15 -14.33 2.89
C SER A 125 -18.80 -15.45 1.90
N THR A 126 -17.63 -15.41 1.24
CA THR A 126 -17.20 -16.44 0.30
C THR A 126 -16.79 -17.76 0.98
N SER A 127 -16.57 -17.78 2.30
CA SER A 127 -16.33 -19.03 3.02
C SER A 127 -17.65 -19.76 3.30
N GLY A 128 -17.96 -20.79 2.51
CA GLY A 128 -19.13 -21.65 2.69
C GLY A 128 -19.18 -22.47 4.00
N ASN A 129 -18.33 -22.17 4.98
CA ASN A 129 -18.16 -22.92 6.23
C ASN A 129 -18.89 -22.33 7.45
N GLY A 130 -19.72 -21.30 7.29
CA GLY A 130 -20.54 -20.78 8.40
C GLY A 130 -19.73 -20.38 9.64
N ALA A 131 -18.50 -19.87 9.44
CA ALA A 131 -17.65 -19.41 10.52
C ALA A 131 -18.35 -18.26 11.25
N GLN A 132 -18.87 -18.54 12.44
CA GLN A 132 -19.59 -17.58 13.27
C GLN A 132 -18.62 -16.52 13.80
N ILE A 133 -18.84 -15.26 13.39
CA ILE A 133 -18.14 -14.12 13.97
C ILE A 133 -18.76 -13.85 15.34
N SER A 134 -17.99 -14.02 16.41
CA SER A 134 -18.46 -13.77 17.79
C SER A 134 -18.62 -12.28 18.11
N ASN A 135 -17.98 -11.38 17.34
CA ASN A 135 -18.02 -9.93 17.52
C ASN A 135 -17.69 -9.18 16.22
N GLY A 136 -18.67 -8.49 15.63
CA GLY A 136 -18.51 -7.62 14.45
C GLY A 136 -19.44 -7.98 13.30
N LYS A 137 -19.50 -7.13 12.28
CA LYS A 137 -20.28 -7.41 11.07
C LYS A 137 -19.41 -8.15 10.07
N GLU A 138 -19.97 -9.06 9.27
CA GLU A 138 -19.22 -9.78 8.23
C GLU A 138 -18.53 -8.83 7.24
N GLU A 139 -19.11 -7.65 6.98
CA GLU A 139 -18.53 -6.60 6.13
C GLU A 139 -17.20 -6.04 6.65
N ASP A 140 -16.92 -6.20 7.94
CA ASP A 140 -15.67 -5.78 8.55
C ASP A 140 -14.55 -6.81 8.37
N TYR A 141 -14.81 -7.97 7.75
CA TYR A 141 -13.84 -9.05 7.61
C TYR A 141 -13.58 -9.40 6.15
N ALA A 142 -12.37 -9.90 5.89
CA ALA A 142 -11.97 -10.40 4.58
C ALA A 142 -11.06 -11.62 4.71
N TRP A 143 -11.14 -12.51 3.73
CA TRP A 143 -10.17 -13.58 3.53
C TRP A 143 -9.02 -13.07 2.68
N LEU A 144 -7.78 -13.34 3.08
CA LEU A 144 -6.60 -13.05 2.28
C LEU A 144 -5.95 -14.34 1.81
N ALA A 145 -5.53 -14.37 0.54
CA ALA A 145 -4.73 -15.45 -0.02
C ALA A 145 -3.56 -14.89 -0.83
N GLU A 146 -2.41 -15.56 -0.78
CA GLU A 146 -1.27 -15.21 -1.64
C GLU A 146 -1.65 -15.53 -3.10
N PRO A 147 -1.31 -14.65 -4.08
CA PRO A 147 -1.58 -14.91 -5.49
C PRO A 147 -0.75 -16.10 -6.00
N GLU A 148 -1.34 -16.89 -6.90
CA GLU A 148 -0.68 -18.07 -7.48
C GLU A 148 0.45 -17.69 -8.46
N THR A 149 0.32 -16.55 -9.14
CA THR A 149 1.32 -15.98 -10.05
C THR A 149 1.60 -14.53 -9.67
N LEU A 150 2.88 -14.19 -9.48
CA LEU A 150 3.34 -12.84 -9.10
C LEU A 150 3.88 -12.03 -10.28
N ASP A 151 3.82 -12.56 -11.50
CA ASP A 151 4.54 -12.01 -12.67
C ASP A 151 4.17 -10.55 -12.98
N ASP A 152 2.96 -10.14 -12.62
CA ASP A 152 2.43 -8.80 -12.88
C ASP A 152 2.48 -7.87 -11.64
N LEU A 153 2.90 -8.35 -10.47
CA LEU A 153 2.84 -7.62 -9.20
C LEU A 153 4.20 -7.52 -8.53
N TYR A 154 5.02 -6.60 -9.04
CA TYR A 154 6.29 -6.23 -8.42
C TYR A 154 6.49 -4.72 -8.41
N MET A 155 7.36 -4.28 -7.49
CA MET A 155 7.79 -2.88 -7.41
C MET A 155 8.99 -2.67 -8.32
N GLN A 156 8.92 -1.66 -9.18
CA GLN A 156 10.02 -1.26 -10.05
C GLN A 156 10.69 0.02 -9.53
N PRO A 157 12.03 0.10 -9.47
CA PRO A 157 12.71 1.30 -9.03
C PRO A 157 12.60 2.40 -10.09
N GLY A 158 12.24 3.61 -9.65
CA GLY A 158 12.33 4.85 -10.41
C GLY A 158 13.52 5.70 -9.96
N VAL A 159 13.85 6.72 -10.76
CA VAL A 159 14.96 7.63 -10.48
C VAL A 159 14.46 8.83 -9.67
N TYR A 160 15.02 9.01 -8.46
CA TYR A 160 14.79 10.23 -7.69
C TYR A 160 15.51 11.42 -8.33
N VAL A 161 14.75 12.46 -8.66
CA VAL A 161 15.24 13.69 -9.32
C VAL A 161 14.98 14.95 -8.48
N GLY A 162 14.66 14.77 -7.21
CA GLY A 162 14.40 15.85 -6.27
C GLY A 162 15.66 16.51 -5.72
N PRO A 163 15.51 17.40 -4.72
CA PRO A 163 16.63 18.06 -4.06
C PRO A 163 17.68 17.07 -3.52
N PRO A 164 18.97 17.42 -3.51
CA PRO A 164 20.01 16.56 -2.94
C PRO A 164 19.74 16.24 -1.47
N ILE A 165 19.84 14.96 -1.11
CA ILE A 165 19.76 14.50 0.27
C ILE A 165 21.13 14.68 0.93
N GLN A 166 21.17 15.42 2.03
CA GLN A 166 22.35 15.51 2.90
C GLN A 166 22.27 14.41 3.95
N VAL A 167 23.34 13.61 4.06
CA VAL A 167 23.43 12.42 4.93
C VAL A 167 24.53 12.61 5.95
#